data_AF-A0A7H4MUH2-F1
#
_entry.id   AF-A0A7H4MUH2-F1
#
_cell.length_a   1.000
_cell.length_b   1.000
_cell.length_c   1.000
_cell.angle_alpha   90.00
_cell.angle_beta   90.00
_cell.angle_gamma   90.00
#
_symmetry.space_group_name_H-M   'P 1'
#
loop_
_entity.id
_entity.type
_entity.pdbx_description
1 polymer ?
#
loop_
_entity_poly.entity_id
_entity_poly.type
_entity_poly.pdbx_seq_one_letter_code
_entity_poly.pdbx_strand_id
1 'polypeptide(L)'
;MLPRHLNYFIAVAEHGGFTRAAAILHVSQPALSQQIRQLEETLGVRLFDRSGRNTCLTDAGKVWLIYARRALRELAEGSARSMT
;
A
#
# COMPACT_ATOMS: atom_id res chain seq x y z
N MET A 1 -6.94 -11.76 -0.11
CA MET A 1 -5.71 -11.18 0.47
C MET A 1 -5.15 -10.01 -0.33
N LEU A 2 -4.99 -10.11 -1.65
CA LEU A 2 -4.40 -9.06 -2.52
C LEU A 2 -4.96 -7.63 -2.35
N PRO A 3 -6.29 -7.38 -2.29
CA PRO A 3 -6.81 -6.01 -2.24
C PRO A 3 -6.40 -5.24 -0.97
N ARG A 4 -6.26 -5.96 0.15
CA ARG A 4 -5.89 -5.36 1.44
C ARG A 4 -4.44 -4.85 1.44
N HIS A 5 -3.51 -5.59 0.83
CA HIS A 5 -2.12 -5.14 0.69
C HIS A 5 -2.01 -3.92 -0.22
N LEU A 6 -2.80 -3.86 -1.30
CA LEU A 6 -2.86 -2.67 -2.17
C LEU A 6 -3.36 -1.45 -1.40
N ASN A 7 -4.46 -1.58 -0.65
CA ASN A 7 -4.99 -0.49 0.17
C ASN A 7 -3.98 0.00 1.21
N TYR A 8 -3.29 -0.92 1.87
CA TYR A 8 -2.28 -0.58 2.87
C TYR A 8 -1.11 0.18 2.26
N PHE A 9 -0.58 -0.31 1.14
CA PHE A 9 0.50 0.36 0.43
C PHE A 9 0.09 1.76 -0.05
N ILE A 10 -1.07 1.88 -0.71
CA ILE A 10 -1.59 3.15 -1.22
C ILE A 10 -1.80 4.14 -0.07
N ALA A 11 -2.39 3.72 1.05
CA ALA A 11 -2.61 4.59 2.20
C ALA A 11 -1.29 5.15 2.78
N VAL A 12 -0.25 4.32 2.91
CA VAL A 12 1.06 4.80 3.38
C VAL A 12 1.67 5.79 2.39
N ALA A 13 1.55 5.53 1.09
CA ALA A 13 2.05 6.39 0.03
C ALA A 13 1.33 7.76 -0.01
N GLU A 14 0.01 7.78 0.15
CA GLU A 14 -0.81 9.00 0.06
C GLU A 14 -0.74 9.85 1.33
N HIS A 15 -0.60 9.22 2.50
CA HIS A 15 -0.60 9.93 3.77
C HIS A 15 0.80 10.28 4.28
N GLY A 16 1.86 9.85 3.57
CA GLY A 16 3.25 10.23 3.84
C GLY A 16 3.85 9.60 5.09
N GLY A 17 3.27 8.50 5.58
CA GLY A 17 3.79 7.82 6.76
C GLY A 17 2.86 6.76 7.34
N PHE A 18 3.48 5.78 8.00
CA PHE A 18 2.79 4.62 8.58
C PHE A 18 1.84 4.99 9.71
N THR A 19 2.19 5.95 10.58
CA THR A 19 1.33 6.34 11.71
C THR A 19 0.00 6.93 11.24
N ARG A 20 0.06 7.87 10.29
CA ARG A 20 -1.14 8.53 9.75
C ARG A 20 -2.00 7.54 8.97
N ALA A 21 -1.37 6.71 8.12
CA ALA A 21 -2.09 5.69 7.37
C ALA A 21 -2.77 4.65 8.28
N ALA A 22 -2.10 4.22 9.35
CA ALA A 22 -2.67 3.27 10.31
C ALA A 22 -3.90 3.83 11.03
N ALA A 23 -3.86 5.11 11.42
CA ALA A 23 -5.01 5.79 12.04
C ALA A 23 -6.22 5.84 11.08
N ILE A 24 -5.99 6.19 9.81
CA ILE A 24 -7.05 6.28 8.78
C ILE A 24 -7.63 4.90 8.45
N LEU A 25 -6.78 3.87 8.43
CA LEU A 25 -7.20 2.50 8.16
C LEU A 25 -7.76 1.77 9.39
N HIS A 26 -7.83 2.44 10.56
CA HIS A 26 -8.25 1.86 11.83
C HIS A 26 -7.49 0.57 12.18
N VAL A 27 -6.18 0.55 11.96
CA VAL A 27 -5.29 -0.55 12.32
C VAL A 27 -4.13 -0.07 13.17
N SER A 28 -3.43 -0.99 13.83
CA SER A 28 -2.21 -0.64 14.54
C SER A 28 -1.07 -0.36 13.54
N GLN A 29 -0.24 0.64 13.84
CA GLN A 29 0.94 0.97 13.05
C GLN A 29 1.94 -0.20 12.93
N PRO A 30 2.18 -1.03 13.98
CA PRO A 30 3.02 -2.21 13.85
C PRO A 30 2.46 -3.24 12.87
N ALA A 31 1.15 -3.49 12.90
CA ALA A 31 0.50 -4.41 11.96
C ALA A 31 0.61 -3.89 10.52
N LEU A 32 0.35 -2.61 10.28
CA LEU A 32 0.51 -2.01 8.95
C LEU A 32 1.96 -2.13 8.45
N SER A 33 2.94 -1.84 9.30
CA SER A 33 4.37 -1.93 8.95
C SER A 33 4.79 -3.36 8.61
N GLN A 34 4.29 -4.36 9.35
CA GLN A 34 4.54 -5.78 9.09
C GLN A 34 3.93 -6.19 7.75
N GLN A 35 2.71 -5.75 7.45
CA GLN A 35 2.03 -6.09 6.19
C GLN A 35 2.71 -5.49 4.96
N ILE A 36 3.23 -4.26 5.08
CA ILE A 36 4.05 -3.66 4.01
C ILE A 36 5.38 -4.39 3.87
N ARG A 37 6.02 -4.77 4.97
CA ARG A 37 7.27 -5.54 4.91
C ARG A 37 7.07 -6.88 4.20
N GLN A 38 6.01 -7.61 4.51
CA GLN A 38 5.67 -8.87 3.84
C GLN A 38 5.42 -8.68 2.34
N LEU A 39 4.79 -7.56 1.95
CA LEU A 39 4.63 -7.20 0.54
C LEU A 39 6.00 -6.96 -0.12
N GLU A 40 6.87 -6.15 0.50
CA GLU A 40 8.22 -5.86 0.00
C GLU A 40 9.06 -7.15 -0.14
N GLU A 41 8.97 -8.07 0.82
CA GLU A 41 9.61 -9.39 0.79
C GLU A 41 9.09 -10.26 -0.35
N THR A 42 7.78 -10.28 -0.57
CA THR A 42 7.14 -11.03 -1.68
C THR A 42 7.56 -10.49 -3.04
N LEU A 43 7.73 -9.17 -3.15
CA LEU A 43 8.14 -8.52 -4.40
C LEU A 43 9.66 -8.54 -4.61
N GLY A 44 10.44 -8.89 -3.58
CA GLY A 44 11.90 -8.83 -3.62
C GLY A 44 12.46 -7.41 -3.75
N VAL A 45 11.67 -6.37 -3.45
CA VAL A 45 12.06 -4.97 -3.62
C VAL A 45 11.47 -4.09 -2.52
N ARG A 46 12.25 -3.10 -2.08
CA ARG A 46 11.77 -2.07 -1.14
C ARG A 46 10.94 -1.03 -1.88
N LEU A 47 9.74 -0.78 -1.39
CA LEU A 47 8.82 0.22 -1.92
C LEU A 47 8.91 1.54 -1.14
N PHE A 48 9.30 1.48 0.13
CA PHE A 48 9.49 2.66 0.97
C PHE A 48 10.94 2.81 1.44
N ASP A 49 11.45 4.04 1.36
CA ASP A 49 12.64 4.47 2.06
C ASP A 49 12.25 4.96 3.46
N ARG A 50 12.92 4.39 4.47
CA ARG A 50 12.69 4.64 5.90
C ARG A 50 13.96 5.16 6.60
N SER A 51 14.97 5.57 5.84
CA SER A 51 16.25 6.05 6.38
C SER A 51 16.18 7.46 6.98
N GLY A 52 15.25 8.29 6.49
CA GLY A 52 15.05 9.66 6.94
C GLY A 52 13.97 9.82 8.00
N ARG A 53 13.75 11.08 8.42
CA ARG A 53 12.68 11.47 9.35
C ARG A 53 11.28 11.19 8.79
N ASN A 54 11.14 11.23 7.46
CA ASN A 54 9.88 11.00 6.75
C ASN A 54 9.98 9.72 5.92
N THR A 55 8.87 8.99 5.82
CA THR A 55 8.75 7.85 4.92
C THR A 55 8.49 8.36 3.50
N CYS A 56 9.31 7.94 2.55
CA CYS A 56 9.17 8.29 1.13
C CYS A 56 9.08 7.04 0.26
N LEU A 57 8.50 7.16 -0.93
CA LEU A 57 8.57 6.08 -1.92
C LEU A 57 9.97 5.98 -2.52
N THR A 58 10.47 4.76 -2.68
CA THR A 58 11.60 4.48 -3.58
C THR A 58 11.16 4.65 -5.03
N ASP A 59 12.09 4.59 -5.99
CA ASP A 59 11.71 4.60 -7.41
C ASP A 59 10.85 3.39 -7.78
N ALA A 60 11.16 2.21 -7.24
CA ALA A 60 10.29 1.04 -7.36
C ALA A 60 8.91 1.28 -6.73
N GLY A 61 8.84 1.94 -5.57
CA GLY A 61 7.59 2.34 -4.93
C GLY A 61 6.73 3.28 -5.77
N LYS A 62 7.35 4.26 -6.46
CA LYS A 62 6.64 5.18 -7.37
C LYS A 62 6.03 4.42 -8.55
N VAL A 63 6.79 3.52 -9.16
CA VAL A 63 6.31 2.67 -10.26
C VAL A 63 5.18 1.76 -9.77
N TRP A 64 5.38 1.10 -8.63
CA TRP A 64 4.40 0.20 -8.03
C TRP A 64 3.07 0.90 -7.73
N LEU A 65 3.10 2.15 -7.26
CA LEU A 65 1.89 2.94 -6.99
C LEU A 65 0.99 3.13 -8.21
N ILE A 66 1.58 3.31 -9.39
CA ILE A 66 0.82 3.45 -10.63
C ILE A 66 0.03 2.16 -10.90
N TYR A 67 0.69 1.02 -10.82
CA TYR A 67 0.08 -0.29 -11.07
C TYR A 67 -0.90 -0.71 -9.96
N ALA A 68 -0.58 -0.44 -8.70
CA ALA A 68 -1.44 -0.73 -7.55
C ALA A 68 -2.78 0.00 -7.66
N ARG A 69 -2.78 1.29 -8.02
CA ARG A 69 -4.00 2.07 -8.24
C ARG A 69 -4.81 1.56 -9.42
N ARG A 70 -4.18 1.16 -10.52
CA ARG A 70 -4.85 0.55 -11.67
C ARG A 70 -5.52 -0.77 -11.28
N ALA A 71 -4.78 -1.67 -10.67
CA ALA A 71 -5.30 -2.96 -10.21
C ALA A 71 -6.48 -2.82 -9.26
N LEU A 72 -6.42 -1.87 -8.31
CA LEU A 72 -7.53 -1.64 -7.37
C LEU A 72 -8.80 -1.14 -8.09
N ARG A 73 -8.67 -0.28 -9.09
CA ARG A 73 -9.82 0.17 -9.91
C ARG A 73 -10.45 -0.98 -10.69
N GLU A 74 -9.65 -1.78 -11.39
CA GLU A 74 -10.14 -2.92 -12.16
C GLU A 74 -10.88 -3.92 -11.26
N LEU A 75 -10.35 -4.20 -10.06
CA LEU A 75 -10.99 -5.08 -9.08
C LEU A 75 -12.32 -4.49 -8.56
N ALA A 76 -12.38 -3.18 -8.33
CA ALA A 76 -13.61 -2.51 -7.92
C ALA A 76 -14.68 -2.56 -9.01
N GLU A 77 -14.29 -2.31 -10.27
CA GLU A 77 -15.19 -2.38 -11.43
C GLU A 77 -15.73 -3.80 -11.64
N GLY A 78 -14.86 -4.81 -11.58
CA GLY A 78 -15.27 -6.22 -11.69
C GLY A 78 -16.24 -6.62 -10.58
N SER A 79 -16.02 -6.14 -9.36
CA SER A 79 -16.93 -6.40 -8.22
C SER A 79 -18.31 -5.76 -8.44
N ALA A 80 -18.35 -4.52 -8.93
CA ALA A 80 -19.61 -3.82 -9.20
C ALA A 80 -20.43 -4.50 -10.30
N ARG A 81 -19.78 -4.92 -11.40
CA ARG A 81 -20.46 -5.58 -12.53
C ARG A 81 -20.91 -6.99 -12.22
N SER A 82 -20.25 -7.70 -11.30
CA SER A 82 -20.65 -9.06 -10.90
C SER A 82 -21.85 -9.08 -9.94
N MET A 83 -22.24 -7.93 -9.39
CA MET A 83 -23.39 -7.77 -8.49
C MET A 83 -24.66 -7.28 -9.21
N THR A 84 -24.61 -7.12 -10.53
CA THR A 84 -25.76 -6.78 -11.40
C THR A 84 -26.16 -8.02 -12.19
#